data_AF-A0A0J9RXN0-F1
#
_entry.id   AF-A0A0J9RXN0-F1
#
_cell.length_a   1.000
_cell.length_b   1.000
_cell.length_c   1.000
_cell.angle_alpha   90.00
_cell.angle_beta   90.00
_cell.angle_gamma   90.00
#
_symmetry.space_group_name_H-M   'P 1'
#
loop_
_entity.id
_entity.type
_entity.pdbx_description
1 polymer ?
#
loop_
_entity_poly.entity_id
_entity_poly.type
_entity_poly.pdbx_seq_one_letter_code
_entity_poly.pdbx_strand_id
1 'polypeptide(L)'
;MLRAGCQLLTQSTLPTGKTVGNSFALEFVRWRRKPRWLPVAKSKMFRVPERKKQSEEERTELMRLHNQYKTQLRSVRQFLREEVVRHEETSTADHIVLTPEQEEAEFQKCLDANDAWNAAIAKERDQRLAKEREKKVAYVQERLELGQLREEERKEQANQRVLLEIERSKNYITRENLDAAIETALANPVDHNFAIDMAGNLYQGRSTSQLPNATPEPNQQVLSN
;
A
#
# COMPACT_ATOMS: atom_id res chain seq x y z
N MET A 1 -53.83 42.82 3.49
CA MET A 1 -52.68 42.24 2.75
C MET A 1 -51.56 43.27 2.73
N LEU A 2 -50.55 43.10 3.59
CA LEU A 2 -49.37 43.96 3.62
C LEU A 2 -48.14 43.06 3.44
N ARG A 3 -47.46 43.24 2.32
CA ARG A 3 -46.26 42.50 1.92
C ARG A 3 -45.10 42.92 2.81
N ALA A 4 -44.59 41.98 3.63
CA ALA A 4 -43.30 42.14 4.28
C ALA A 4 -42.20 41.97 3.21
N GLY A 5 -41.43 43.03 2.98
CA GLY A 5 -40.21 42.97 2.17
C GLY A 5 -39.14 42.18 2.91
N CYS A 6 -38.80 41.01 2.38
CA CYS A 6 -37.68 40.21 2.84
C CYS A 6 -36.38 40.89 2.39
N GLN A 7 -35.71 41.59 3.29
CA GLN A 7 -34.34 42.03 3.07
C GLN A 7 -33.43 40.81 3.29
N LEU A 8 -33.04 40.18 2.18
CA LEU A 8 -31.96 39.20 2.14
C LEU A 8 -30.66 39.91 2.52
N LEU A 9 -30.21 39.71 3.76
CA LEU A 9 -28.85 40.02 4.17
C LEU A 9 -27.91 39.08 3.41
N THR A 10 -27.29 39.60 2.34
CA THR A 10 -26.11 39.01 1.73
C THR A 10 -24.99 38.98 2.78
N GLN A 11 -24.80 37.81 3.40
CA GLN A 11 -23.59 37.57 4.18
C GLN A 11 -22.42 37.51 3.21
N SER A 12 -21.54 38.51 3.30
CA SER A 12 -20.23 38.45 2.67
C SER A 12 -19.47 37.26 3.25
N THR A 13 -19.10 36.33 2.37
CA THR A 13 -18.21 35.22 2.69
C THR A 13 -16.81 35.77 2.91
N LEU A 14 -16.48 36.10 4.16
CA LEU A 14 -15.10 36.32 4.58
C LEU A 14 -14.31 35.01 4.39
N PRO A 15 -13.04 35.08 3.94
CA PRO A 15 -12.25 33.89 3.67
C PRO A 15 -12.03 33.11 4.96
N THR A 16 -12.27 31.81 4.88
CA THR A 16 -12.04 30.81 5.92
C THR A 16 -10.55 30.66 6.20
N GLY A 17 -9.99 31.67 6.87
CA GLY A 17 -8.70 31.55 7.53
C GLY A 17 -8.79 30.41 8.53
N LYS A 18 -7.97 29.38 8.30
CA LYS A 18 -7.77 28.20 9.15
C LYS A 18 -7.39 28.64 10.57
N THR A 19 -8.40 28.99 11.35
CA THR A 19 -8.32 28.98 12.81
C THR A 19 -8.47 27.52 13.18
N VAL A 20 -7.32 26.89 13.50
CA VAL A 20 -7.28 25.62 14.20
C VAL A 20 -8.29 25.73 15.33
N GLY A 21 -9.36 24.96 15.21
CA GLY A 21 -10.45 24.94 16.15
C GLY A 21 -9.90 24.53 17.51
N ASN A 22 -9.64 25.51 18.37
CA ASN A 22 -9.78 25.27 19.79
C ASN A 22 -11.27 25.08 20.04
N SER A 23 -11.69 23.82 19.90
CA SER A 23 -12.91 23.23 20.41
C SER A 23 -12.98 23.24 21.95
N PHE A 24 -12.43 24.29 22.57
CA PHE A 24 -12.71 24.63 23.96
C PHE A 24 -13.94 25.54 23.99
N ALA A 25 -15.09 24.89 23.79
CA ALA A 25 -16.34 25.40 24.32
C ALA A 25 -16.16 25.66 25.82
N LEU A 26 -16.38 26.91 26.24
CA LEU A 26 -16.33 27.38 27.63
C LEU A 26 -15.00 27.19 28.35
N GLU A 27 -13.92 27.83 27.87
CA GLU A 27 -12.89 28.24 28.82
C GLU A 27 -13.52 29.19 29.84
N PHE A 28 -13.57 28.78 31.09
CA PHE A 28 -13.92 29.63 32.20
C PHE A 28 -12.88 30.77 32.27
N VAL A 29 -13.16 31.91 31.64
CA VAL A 29 -12.34 33.15 31.60
C VAL A 29 -12.14 33.79 33.00
N ARG A 30 -12.36 33.03 34.09
CA ARG A 30 -12.23 33.47 35.47
C ARG A 30 -11.50 32.48 36.37
N TRP A 31 -10.52 31.69 35.89
CA TRP A 31 -9.75 30.84 36.81
C TRP A 31 -9.00 31.64 37.91
N ARG A 32 -8.71 32.94 37.67
CA ARG A 32 -8.12 33.86 38.68
C ARG A 32 -9.13 34.75 39.42
N ARG A 33 -10.43 34.67 39.11
CA ARG A 33 -11.47 35.51 39.72
C ARG A 33 -12.54 34.63 40.37
N LYS A 34 -13.31 35.20 41.29
CA LYS A 34 -14.42 34.46 41.91
C LYS A 34 -15.40 34.00 40.81
N PRO A 35 -15.71 32.69 40.72
CA PRO A 35 -16.63 32.19 39.72
C PRO A 35 -18.08 32.53 40.09
N ARG A 36 -19.01 32.50 39.13
CA ARG A 36 -20.39 32.99 39.31
C ARG A 36 -21.19 32.25 40.40
N TRP A 37 -20.90 30.97 40.62
CA TRP A 37 -21.56 30.09 41.59
C TRP A 37 -21.07 30.29 43.03
N LEU A 38 -19.93 30.96 43.22
CA LEU A 38 -19.43 31.29 44.55
C LEU A 38 -20.15 32.54 45.07
N PRO A 39 -20.73 32.50 46.28
CA PRO A 39 -21.41 33.65 46.84
C PRO A 39 -20.44 34.81 47.10
N VAL A 40 -20.99 36.03 47.10
CA VAL A 40 -20.27 37.24 47.52
C VAL A 40 -19.88 37.10 49.00
N ALA A 41 -18.70 37.60 49.37
CA ALA A 41 -18.26 37.58 50.77
C ALA A 41 -19.27 38.33 51.66
N LYS A 42 -19.52 37.83 52.89
CA LYS A 42 -20.46 38.45 53.85
C LYS A 42 -20.20 39.95 54.06
N SER A 43 -18.93 40.35 54.11
CA SER A 43 -18.52 41.77 54.25
C SER A 43 -18.80 42.66 53.03
N LYS A 44 -19.06 42.07 51.86
CA LYS A 44 -19.34 42.77 50.60
C LYS A 44 -20.81 42.65 50.16
N MET A 45 -21.60 41.82 50.83
CA MET A 45 -23.00 41.55 50.50
C MET A 45 -23.88 42.80 50.55
N PHE A 46 -23.62 43.68 51.52
CA PHE A 46 -24.39 44.91 51.75
C PHE A 46 -23.54 46.19 51.59
N ARG A 47 -22.31 46.08 51.09
CA ARG A 47 -21.42 47.24 50.95
C ARG A 47 -21.79 48.03 49.69
N VAL A 48 -22.37 49.21 49.87
CA VAL A 48 -22.61 50.17 48.79
C VAL A 48 -21.33 50.97 48.51
N PRO A 49 -20.77 50.96 47.28
CA PRO A 49 -19.63 51.80 46.95
C PRO A 49 -20.00 53.28 46.97
N GLU A 50 -19.36 54.05 47.85
CA GLU A 50 -19.54 55.50 47.90
C GLU A 50 -18.89 56.17 46.69
N ARG A 51 -19.63 57.06 46.02
CA ARG A 51 -19.08 57.89 44.94
C ARG A 51 -18.36 59.07 45.56
N LYS A 52 -17.14 59.33 45.11
CA LYS A 52 -16.40 60.54 45.50
C LYS A 52 -17.16 61.77 45.02
N LYS A 53 -17.36 62.76 45.88
CA LYS A 53 -17.94 64.04 45.52
C LYS A 53 -16.93 64.80 44.66
N GLN A 54 -17.36 65.27 43.50
CA GLN A 54 -16.57 66.13 42.60
C GLN A 54 -17.24 67.51 42.58
N SER A 55 -16.46 68.57 42.40
CA SER A 55 -17.04 69.89 42.12
C SER A 55 -17.73 69.88 40.76
N GLU A 56 -18.75 70.72 40.60
CA GLU A 56 -19.53 70.76 39.36
C GLU A 56 -18.68 71.28 38.19
N GLU A 57 -17.82 72.26 38.46
CA GLU A 57 -16.87 72.85 37.49
C GLU A 57 -15.90 71.79 36.94
N GLU A 58 -15.26 71.02 37.81
CA GLU A 58 -14.36 69.93 37.40
C GLU A 58 -15.09 68.89 36.55
N ARG A 59 -16.32 68.54 36.94
CA ARG A 59 -17.11 67.56 36.21
C ARG A 59 -17.42 68.05 34.80
N THR A 60 -17.78 69.32 34.63
CA THR A 60 -18.08 69.91 33.33
C THR A 60 -16.84 69.99 32.44
N GLU A 61 -15.70 70.40 32.98
CA GLU A 61 -14.46 70.50 32.22
C GLU A 61 -13.92 69.11 31.84
N LEU A 62 -13.95 68.14 32.75
CA LEU A 62 -13.59 66.76 32.43
C LEU A 62 -14.48 66.17 31.34
N MET A 63 -15.78 66.46 31.37
CA MET A 63 -16.70 66.01 30.34
C MET A 63 -16.39 66.65 28.99
N ARG A 64 -16.11 67.97 28.95
CA ARG A 64 -15.69 68.69 27.75
C ARG A 64 -14.41 68.11 27.17
N LEU A 65 -13.37 67.96 27.97
CA LEU A 65 -12.07 67.42 27.55
C LEU A 65 -12.20 65.97 27.06
N HIS A 66 -12.98 65.15 27.76
CA HIS A 66 -13.22 63.76 27.34
C HIS A 66 -13.90 63.69 25.97
N ASN A 67 -14.90 64.52 25.74
CA ASN A 67 -15.63 64.58 24.46
C ASN A 67 -14.72 65.02 23.32
N GLN A 68 -13.88 66.04 23.54
CA GLN A 68 -12.91 66.52 22.57
C GLN A 68 -11.89 65.42 22.24
N TYR A 69 -11.27 64.81 23.25
CA TYR A 69 -10.30 63.73 23.08
C TYR A 69 -10.91 62.53 22.34
N LYS A 70 -12.11 62.07 22.72
CA LYS A 70 -12.78 60.96 22.06
C LYS A 70 -13.11 61.25 20.61
N THR A 71 -13.50 62.48 20.31
CA THR A 71 -13.78 62.92 18.93
C THR A 71 -12.51 62.89 18.08
N GLN A 72 -11.40 63.44 18.59
CA GLN A 72 -10.09 63.40 17.93
C GLN A 72 -9.59 61.96 17.74
N LEU A 73 -9.70 61.10 18.75
CA LEU A 73 -9.26 59.71 18.63
C LEU A 73 -10.14 58.92 17.65
N ARG A 74 -11.44 59.27 17.55
CA ARG A 74 -12.36 58.66 16.57
C ARG A 74 -11.96 59.04 15.14
N SER A 75 -11.57 60.29 14.89
CA SER A 75 -11.09 60.69 13.55
C SER A 75 -9.79 59.98 13.17
N VAL A 76 -8.82 59.89 14.08
CA VAL A 76 -7.57 59.14 13.85
C VAL A 76 -7.86 57.66 13.55
N ARG A 77 -8.75 57.03 14.31
CA ARG A 77 -9.12 55.62 14.06
C ARG A 77 -9.78 55.45 12.70
N GLN A 78 -10.62 56.40 12.29
CA GLN A 78 -11.31 56.33 11.00
C GLN A 78 -10.30 56.44 9.85
N PHE A 79 -9.37 57.39 9.93
CA PHE A 79 -8.27 57.53 8.98
C PHE A 79 -7.45 56.23 8.85
N LEU A 80 -7.03 55.63 9.97
CA LEU A 80 -6.25 54.38 9.93
C LEU A 80 -7.04 53.20 9.35
N ARG A 81 -8.36 53.14 9.53
CA ARG A 81 -9.19 52.12 8.88
C ARG A 81 -9.25 52.31 7.38
N GLU A 82 -9.39 53.54 6.91
CA GLU A 82 -9.41 53.86 5.49
C GLU A 82 -8.07 53.51 4.84
N GLU A 83 -6.94 53.78 5.50
CA GLU A 83 -5.62 53.36 5.03
C GLU A 83 -5.50 51.85 4.91
N VAL A 84 -5.99 51.08 5.89
CA VAL A 84 -6.00 49.60 5.80
C VAL A 84 -6.83 49.11 4.62
N VAL A 85 -8.03 49.67 4.41
CA VAL A 85 -8.88 49.32 3.27
C VAL A 85 -8.19 49.65 1.94
N ARG A 86 -7.59 50.84 1.82
CA ARG A 86 -6.80 51.22 0.63
C ARG A 86 -5.66 50.25 0.38
N HIS A 87 -4.92 49.88 1.43
CA HIS A 87 -3.84 48.91 1.31
C HIS A 87 -4.34 47.54 0.87
N GLU A 88 -5.49 47.07 1.37
CA GLU A 88 -6.10 45.82 0.93
C GLU A 88 -6.45 45.88 -0.56
N GLU A 89 -7.12 46.96 -1.01
CA GLU A 89 -7.48 47.18 -2.41
C GLU A 89 -6.24 47.22 -3.33
N THR A 90 -5.24 48.03 -3.00
CA THR A 90 -4.00 48.15 -3.80
C THR A 90 -3.18 46.85 -3.77
N SER A 91 -3.10 46.16 -2.64
CA SER A 91 -2.33 44.91 -2.54
C SER A 91 -2.96 43.79 -3.37
N THR A 92 -4.29 43.76 -3.49
CA THR A 92 -4.98 42.80 -4.36
C THR A 92 -4.89 43.16 -5.85
N ALA A 93 -4.83 44.45 -6.20
CA ALA A 93 -4.90 44.89 -7.59
C ALA A 93 -3.53 45.08 -8.27
N ASP A 94 -2.51 45.55 -7.54
CA ASP A 94 -1.37 46.20 -8.21
C ASP A 94 -0.08 45.37 -8.30
N HIS A 95 0.04 44.20 -7.64
CA HIS A 95 1.37 43.59 -7.45
C HIS A 95 1.57 42.11 -7.81
N ILE A 96 0.53 41.28 -7.98
CA ILE A 96 0.75 39.81 -8.12
C ILE A 96 -0.15 39.13 -9.15
N VAL A 97 -1.26 39.71 -9.58
CA VAL A 97 -2.21 39.02 -10.45
C VAL A 97 -1.75 39.20 -11.90
N LEU A 98 -1.10 38.16 -12.46
CA LEU A 98 -1.06 37.97 -13.91
C LEU A 98 -2.48 38.17 -14.43
N THR A 99 -2.66 38.81 -15.58
CA THR A 99 -4.03 38.88 -16.13
C THR A 99 -4.56 37.45 -16.28
N PRO A 100 -5.87 37.21 -16.12
CA PRO A 100 -6.42 35.85 -16.23
C PRO A 100 -5.99 35.17 -17.54
N GLU A 101 -5.85 35.95 -18.62
CA GLU A 101 -5.33 35.49 -19.91
C GLU A 101 -3.86 35.03 -19.85
N GLN A 102 -3.00 35.72 -19.08
CA GLN A 102 -1.61 35.33 -18.89
C GLN A 102 -1.49 34.06 -18.04
N GLU A 103 -2.32 33.92 -16.99
CA GLU A 103 -2.38 32.70 -16.18
C GLU A 103 -2.82 31.49 -17.01
N GLU A 104 -3.86 31.65 -17.83
CA GLU A 104 -4.32 30.61 -18.75
C GLU A 104 -3.24 30.25 -19.78
N ALA A 105 -2.53 31.23 -20.33
CA ALA A 105 -1.45 30.99 -21.28
C ALA A 105 -0.26 30.25 -20.65
N GLU A 106 0.10 30.56 -19.40
CA GLU A 106 1.13 29.82 -18.66
C GLU A 106 0.68 28.39 -18.36
N PHE A 107 -0.57 28.23 -17.93
CA PHE A 107 -1.15 26.92 -17.67
C PHE A 107 -1.16 26.03 -18.92
N GLN A 108 -1.54 26.58 -20.08
CA GLN A 108 -1.49 25.86 -21.35
C GLN A 108 -0.08 25.42 -21.72
N LYS A 109 0.94 26.29 -21.56
CA LYS A 109 2.34 25.91 -21.78
C LYS A 109 2.80 24.75 -20.88
N CYS A 110 2.34 24.74 -19.62
CA CYS A 110 2.65 23.64 -18.70
C CYS A 110 2.00 22.32 -19.14
N LEU A 111 0.77 22.36 -19.64
CA LEU A 111 0.09 21.18 -20.19
C LEU A 111 0.81 20.64 -21.42
N ASP A 112 1.16 21.51 -22.38
CA ASP A 112 1.87 21.13 -23.60
C ASP A 112 3.23 20.47 -23.28
N ALA A 113 3.96 21.02 -22.31
CA ALA A 113 5.22 20.44 -21.83
C ALA A 113 5.02 19.06 -21.18
N ASN A 114 3.94 18.89 -20.42
CA ASN A 114 3.59 17.62 -19.80
C ASN A 114 3.26 16.55 -20.86
N ASP A 115 2.46 16.92 -21.85
CA ASP A 115 2.07 16.03 -22.95
C ASP A 115 3.27 15.61 -23.81
N ALA A 116 4.17 16.55 -24.12
CA ALA A 116 5.41 16.24 -24.81
C ALA A 116 6.29 15.25 -24.02
N TRP A 117 6.37 15.42 -22.70
CA TRP A 117 7.13 14.52 -21.84
C TRP A 117 6.48 13.13 -21.74
N ASN A 118 5.15 13.07 -21.58
CA ASN A 118 4.39 11.82 -21.58
C ASN A 118 4.54 11.06 -22.89
N ALA A 119 4.53 11.77 -24.03
CA ALA A 119 4.73 11.17 -25.34
C ALA A 119 6.15 10.59 -25.50
N ALA A 120 7.18 11.26 -24.96
CA ALA A 120 8.55 10.74 -24.95
C ALA A 120 8.66 9.46 -24.10
N ILE A 121 8.10 9.47 -22.88
CA ILE A 121 8.10 8.31 -21.98
C ILE A 121 7.30 7.15 -22.57
N ALA A 122 6.17 7.42 -23.24
CA ALA A 122 5.36 6.38 -23.89
C ALA A 122 6.18 5.62 -24.94
N LYS A 123 6.97 6.33 -25.76
CA LYS A 123 7.85 5.70 -26.76
C LYS A 123 8.90 4.80 -26.11
N GLU A 124 9.52 5.25 -25.02
CA GLU A 124 10.50 4.42 -24.28
C GLU A 124 9.83 3.19 -23.66
N ARG A 125 8.63 3.35 -23.10
CA ARG A 125 7.83 2.26 -22.54
C ARG A 125 7.51 1.21 -23.59
N ASP A 126 7.11 1.62 -24.79
CA ASP A 126 6.77 0.70 -25.87
C ASP A 126 7.99 -0.10 -26.35
N GLN A 127 9.16 0.55 -26.45
CA GLN A 127 10.43 -0.13 -26.75
C GLN A 127 10.79 -1.17 -25.69
N ARG A 128 10.63 -0.84 -24.39
CA ARG A 128 10.86 -1.79 -23.31
C ARG A 128 9.88 -2.96 -23.35
N LEU A 129 8.59 -2.69 -23.57
CA LEU A 129 7.57 -3.72 -23.66
C LEU A 129 7.78 -4.64 -24.86
N ALA A 130 8.24 -4.13 -26.01
CA ALA A 130 8.60 -4.95 -27.17
C ALA A 130 9.72 -5.94 -26.81
N LYS A 131 10.79 -5.48 -26.17
CA LYS A 131 11.89 -6.35 -25.69
C LYS A 131 11.42 -7.38 -24.67
N GLU A 132 10.52 -7.01 -23.77
CA GLU A 132 9.94 -7.94 -22.80
C GLU A 132 9.06 -9.00 -23.48
N ARG A 133 8.31 -8.64 -24.52
CA ARG A 133 7.52 -9.59 -25.31
C ARG A 133 8.41 -10.60 -26.03
N GLU A 134 9.48 -10.15 -26.68
CA GLU A 134 10.45 -11.02 -27.34
C GLU A 134 11.07 -12.02 -26.37
N LYS A 135 11.51 -11.55 -25.19
CA LYS A 135 12.05 -12.42 -24.13
C LYS A 135 11.03 -13.44 -23.64
N LYS A 136 9.77 -13.04 -23.48
CA LYS A 136 8.70 -13.95 -23.06
C LYS A 136 8.43 -15.02 -24.11
N VAL A 137 8.42 -14.66 -25.40
CA VAL A 137 8.24 -15.63 -26.49
C VAL A 137 9.38 -16.65 -26.47
N ALA A 138 10.63 -16.21 -26.39
CA ALA A 138 11.79 -17.10 -26.31
C ALA A 138 11.71 -18.04 -25.09
N TYR A 139 11.38 -17.50 -23.91
CA TYR A 139 11.21 -18.30 -22.69
C TYR A 139 10.11 -19.38 -22.83
N VAL A 140 8.96 -19.02 -23.44
CA VAL A 140 7.87 -19.96 -23.66
C VAL A 140 8.28 -21.07 -24.65
N GLN A 141 9.01 -20.73 -25.71
CA GLN A 141 9.53 -21.70 -26.67
C GLN A 141 10.49 -22.70 -26.00
N GLU A 142 11.48 -22.21 -25.25
CA GLU A 142 12.42 -23.05 -24.51
C GLU A 142 11.70 -23.98 -23.51
N ARG A 143 10.68 -23.46 -22.82
CA ARG A 143 9.86 -24.26 -21.90
C ARG A 143 9.05 -25.35 -22.61
N LEU A 144 8.53 -25.06 -23.80
CA LEU A 144 7.80 -26.03 -24.62
C LEU A 144 8.74 -27.13 -25.13
N GLU A 145 9.92 -26.78 -25.63
CA GLU A 145 10.94 -27.73 -26.10
C GLU A 145 11.39 -28.65 -24.96
N LEU A 146 11.73 -28.08 -23.79
CA LEU A 146 12.06 -28.86 -22.60
C LEU A 146 10.90 -29.74 -22.12
N GLY A 147 9.66 -29.28 -22.30
CA GLY A 147 8.46 -30.06 -22.00
C GLY A 147 8.33 -31.27 -22.92
N GLN A 148 8.53 -31.07 -24.23
CA GLN A 148 8.47 -32.12 -25.25
C GLN A 148 9.54 -33.20 -25.00
N LEU A 149 10.79 -32.79 -24.77
CA LEU A 149 11.88 -33.74 -24.49
C LEU A 149 11.58 -34.62 -23.26
N ARG A 150 11.09 -34.03 -22.16
CA ARG A 150 10.72 -34.80 -20.96
C ARG A 150 9.54 -35.75 -21.19
N GLU A 151 8.60 -35.37 -22.06
CA GLU A 151 7.49 -36.24 -22.42
C GLU A 151 7.95 -37.40 -23.30
N GLU A 152 8.88 -37.15 -24.23
CA GLU A 152 9.51 -38.18 -25.07
C GLU A 152 10.30 -39.17 -24.20
N GLU A 153 11.18 -38.71 -23.33
CA GLU A 153 11.92 -39.56 -22.38
C GLU A 153 10.97 -40.42 -21.52
N ARG A 154 9.88 -39.82 -21.02
CA ARG A 154 8.88 -40.56 -20.23
C ARG A 154 8.17 -41.62 -21.06
N LYS A 155 7.82 -41.32 -22.31
CA LYS A 155 7.20 -42.28 -23.23
C LYS A 155 8.17 -43.43 -23.55
N GLU A 156 9.43 -43.13 -23.80
CA GLU A 156 10.46 -44.14 -24.05
C GLU A 156 10.65 -45.07 -22.84
N GLN A 157 10.79 -44.52 -21.63
CA GLN A 157 10.89 -45.32 -20.41
C GLN A 157 9.65 -46.18 -20.17
N ALA A 158 8.45 -45.63 -20.40
CA ALA A 158 7.20 -46.37 -20.28
C ALA A 158 7.14 -47.52 -21.30
N ASN A 159 7.52 -47.27 -22.56
CA ASN A 159 7.55 -48.28 -23.61
C ASN A 159 8.56 -49.40 -23.27
N GLN A 160 9.75 -49.04 -22.79
CA GLN A 160 10.75 -50.02 -22.35
C GLN A 160 10.22 -50.91 -21.22
N ARG A 161 9.53 -50.34 -20.23
CA ARG A 161 8.89 -51.10 -19.15
C ARG A 161 7.82 -52.05 -19.67
N VAL A 162 6.98 -51.58 -20.59
CA VAL A 162 5.94 -52.42 -21.21
C VAL A 162 6.57 -53.58 -21.99
N LEU A 163 7.63 -53.35 -22.75
CA LEU A 163 8.34 -54.41 -23.49
C LEU A 163 8.95 -55.45 -22.56
N LEU A 164 9.64 -55.02 -21.48
CA LEU A 164 10.16 -55.93 -20.46
C LEU A 164 9.06 -56.76 -19.80
N GLU A 165 7.90 -56.16 -19.56
CA GLU A 165 6.77 -56.85 -18.95
C GLU A 165 6.13 -57.87 -19.91
N ILE A 166 6.06 -57.56 -21.21
CA ILE A 166 5.63 -58.51 -22.25
C ILE A 166 6.58 -59.71 -22.35
N GLU A 167 7.88 -59.50 -22.18
CA GLU A 167 8.86 -60.58 -22.14
C GLU A 167 8.67 -61.44 -20.88
N ARG A 168 8.49 -60.81 -19.71
CA ARG A 168 8.21 -61.51 -18.45
C ARG A 168 6.90 -62.28 -18.48
N SER A 169 5.87 -61.76 -19.16
CA SER A 169 4.56 -62.41 -19.19
C SER A 169 4.57 -63.76 -19.88
N LYS A 170 5.56 -64.03 -20.74
CA LYS A 170 5.76 -65.36 -21.35
C LYS A 170 6.10 -66.42 -20.30
N ASN A 171 6.70 -66.02 -19.19
CA ASN A 171 7.11 -66.89 -18.10
C ASN A 171 6.03 -67.02 -17.00
N TYR A 172 4.86 -66.39 -17.16
CA TYR A 172 3.78 -66.45 -16.16
C TYR A 172 3.07 -67.81 -16.18
N ILE A 173 2.73 -68.29 -14.98
CA ILE A 173 2.02 -69.55 -14.78
C ILE A 173 0.55 -69.33 -15.14
N THR A 174 0.11 -69.95 -16.23
CA THR A 174 -1.31 -70.00 -16.63
C THR A 174 -1.97 -71.27 -16.08
N ARG A 175 -3.30 -71.36 -16.17
CA ARG A 175 -4.05 -72.55 -15.72
C ARG A 175 -3.60 -73.85 -16.39
N GLU A 176 -3.09 -73.75 -17.62
CA GLU A 176 -2.64 -74.88 -18.43
C GLU A 176 -1.25 -75.38 -18.00
N ASN A 177 -0.36 -74.48 -17.57
CA ASN A 177 1.02 -74.79 -17.17
C ASN A 177 1.19 -74.99 -15.64
N LEU A 178 0.09 -75.05 -14.89
CA LEU A 178 0.10 -74.97 -13.43
C LEU A 178 0.74 -76.21 -12.77
N ASP A 179 0.32 -77.42 -13.16
CA ASP A 179 0.81 -78.65 -12.55
C ASP A 179 2.31 -78.86 -12.84
N ALA A 180 2.76 -78.57 -14.07
CA ALA A 180 4.16 -78.63 -14.46
C ALA A 180 5.04 -77.60 -13.70
N ALA A 181 4.50 -76.41 -13.41
CA ALA A 181 5.20 -75.40 -12.61
C ALA A 181 5.35 -75.84 -11.14
N ILE A 182 4.37 -76.56 -10.58
CA ILE A 182 4.45 -77.09 -9.21
C ILE A 182 5.54 -78.16 -9.10
N GLU A 183 5.56 -79.11 -10.04
CA GLU A 183 6.56 -80.17 -10.05
C GLU A 183 7.99 -79.63 -10.20
N THR A 184 8.20 -78.67 -11.11
CA THR A 184 9.50 -78.03 -11.32
C THR A 184 9.97 -77.23 -10.10
N ALA A 185 9.07 -76.54 -9.40
CA ALA A 185 9.39 -75.82 -8.17
C ALA A 185 9.74 -76.75 -7.00
N LEU A 186 9.07 -77.91 -6.89
CA LEU A 186 9.40 -78.93 -5.89
C LEU A 186 10.74 -79.61 -6.17
N ALA A 187 11.07 -79.82 -7.46
CA ALA A 187 12.32 -80.44 -7.89
C ALA A 187 13.54 -79.51 -7.71
N ASN A 188 13.36 -78.19 -7.91
CA ASN A 188 14.44 -77.20 -7.89
C ASN A 188 14.22 -76.13 -6.80
N PRO A 189 14.55 -76.41 -5.52
CA PRO A 189 14.51 -75.40 -4.47
C PRO A 189 15.57 -74.31 -4.71
N VAL A 190 15.16 -73.05 -4.79
CA VAL A 190 16.05 -71.89 -4.97
C VAL A 190 16.34 -71.23 -3.61
N ASP A 191 17.62 -71.05 -3.27
CA ASP A 191 18.06 -70.35 -2.06
C ASP A 191 18.36 -68.87 -2.36
N HIS A 192 17.68 -67.95 -1.69
CA HIS A 192 17.91 -66.50 -1.82
C HIS A 192 18.81 -65.94 -0.71
N ASN A 193 19.35 -66.76 0.19
CA ASN A 193 20.23 -66.29 1.25
C ASN A 193 21.57 -65.80 0.69
N PHE A 194 22.00 -64.61 1.08
CA PHE A 194 23.33 -64.09 0.80
C PHE A 194 23.84 -63.22 1.95
N ALA A 195 25.17 -63.13 2.08
CA ALA A 195 25.86 -62.24 3.00
C ALA A 195 26.62 -61.16 2.21
N ILE A 196 26.76 -59.96 2.80
CA ILE A 196 27.55 -58.86 2.22
C ILE A 196 28.66 -58.49 3.20
N ASP A 197 29.89 -58.41 2.70
CA ASP A 197 31.04 -57.94 3.47
C ASP A 197 31.09 -56.41 3.57
N MET A 198 31.90 -55.89 4.50
CA MET A 198 32.18 -54.45 4.60
C MET A 198 32.82 -53.86 3.33
N ALA A 199 33.43 -54.70 2.48
CA ALA A 199 33.96 -54.33 1.18
C ALA A 199 32.90 -54.34 0.05
N GLY A 200 31.65 -54.72 0.34
CA GLY A 200 30.56 -54.80 -0.63
C GLY A 200 30.52 -56.10 -1.46
N ASN A 201 31.35 -57.09 -1.14
CA ASN A 201 31.34 -58.39 -1.82
C ASN A 201 30.14 -59.23 -1.38
N LEU A 202 29.47 -59.88 -2.33
CA LEU A 202 28.24 -60.64 -2.11
C LEU A 202 28.52 -62.14 -2.14
N TYR A 203 28.22 -62.85 -1.05
CA TYR A 203 28.42 -64.29 -0.90
C TYR A 203 27.06 -64.99 -0.86
N GLN A 204 26.77 -65.81 -1.87
CA GLN A 204 25.49 -66.52 -1.99
C GLN A 204 25.51 -67.86 -1.24
N GLY A 205 24.38 -68.21 -0.63
CA GLY A 205 24.13 -69.49 0.03
C GLY A 205 24.19 -69.45 1.56
N ARG A 206 23.56 -70.47 2.17
CA ARG A 206 23.54 -70.69 3.64
C ARG A 206 24.89 -71.12 4.24
N SER A 207 25.79 -71.65 3.41
CA SER A 207 27.15 -72.04 3.76
C SER A 207 28.14 -71.23 2.93
N THR A 208 29.05 -70.51 3.59
CA THR A 208 30.04 -69.61 2.98
C THR A 208 31.20 -70.36 2.30
N SER A 209 30.90 -71.31 1.41
CA SER A 209 31.91 -71.96 0.57
C SER A 209 31.93 -71.26 -0.78
N GLN A 210 33.03 -70.59 -1.10
CA GLN A 210 33.25 -70.00 -2.42
C GLN A 210 33.14 -71.09 -3.48
N LEU A 211 32.10 -71.06 -4.31
CA LEU A 211 32.06 -71.85 -5.54
C LEU A 211 32.98 -71.17 -6.56
N PRO A 212 33.93 -71.88 -7.19
CA PRO A 212 34.81 -71.28 -8.17
C PRO A 212 34.04 -71.01 -9.47
N ASN A 213 34.01 -69.74 -9.87
CA ASN A 213 33.73 -69.23 -11.21
C ASN A 213 32.71 -70.03 -12.05
N ALA A 214 31.41 -69.82 -11.80
CA ALA A 214 30.46 -69.85 -12.90
C ALA A 214 30.47 -68.47 -13.55
N THR A 215 30.98 -68.39 -14.77
CA THR A 215 30.96 -67.18 -15.62
C THR A 215 29.59 -66.50 -15.54
N PRO A 216 29.52 -65.20 -15.22
CA PRO A 216 28.26 -64.50 -15.24
C PRO A 216 27.81 -64.38 -16.70
N GLU A 217 26.72 -65.05 -17.05
CA GLU A 217 25.91 -64.69 -18.21
C GLU A 217 25.63 -63.17 -18.14
N PRO A 218 25.75 -62.42 -19.25
CA PRO A 218 25.68 -60.97 -19.25
C PRO A 218 24.23 -60.53 -18.98
N ASN A 219 23.86 -60.45 -17.71
CA ASN A 219 22.53 -60.05 -17.31
C ASN A 219 22.43 -58.52 -17.36
N GLN A 220 21.91 -58.06 -18.49
CA GLN A 220 21.19 -56.82 -18.77
C GLN A 220 21.48 -55.67 -17.79
N GLN A 221 22.33 -54.78 -18.30
CA GLN A 221 22.56 -53.40 -17.92
C GLN A 221 21.47 -52.81 -17.03
N VAL A 222 21.87 -52.62 -15.77
CA VAL A 222 21.18 -51.80 -14.78
C VAL A 222 20.91 -50.42 -15.39
N LEU A 223 19.63 -50.13 -15.64
CA LEU A 223 19.14 -48.77 -15.87
C LEU A 223 19.40 -47.96 -14.60
N SER A 224 20.54 -47.27 -14.55
CA SER A 224 20.78 -46.17 -13.64
C SER A 224 19.88 -44.99 -14.04
N ASN A 225 19.11 -44.50 -13.08
CA ASN A 225 18.35 -43.25 -13.16
C ASN A 225 19.21 -42.07 -13.63
#